data_AF-A0A2H9PTF6-F1
#
_entry.id   AF-A0A2H9PTF6-F1
#
_cell.length_a   1.000
_cell.length_b   1.000
_cell.length_c   1.000
_cell.angle_alpha   90.00
_cell.angle_beta   90.00
_cell.angle_gamma   90.00
#
_symmetry.space_group_name_H-M   'P 1'
#
loop_
_entity.id
_entity.type
_entity.pdbx_description
1 polymer ?
#
loop_
_entity_poly.entity_id
_entity_poly.type
_entity_poly.pdbx_seq_one_letter_code
_entity_poly.pdbx_strand_id
1 'polypeptide(L)'
;KTLLIWNPTMVSRLAKQQQALLARAYAMLRPGGTLVYSTCSVEPEEDEGVVSHLLKSTDALLVPIKTPAGSSAIMSFGETTYHPDVKGCLRLWPQDHNTEGFFVARLRKPDAS
;
A
#
# COMPACT_ATOMS: atom_id res chain seq x y z
N LYS A 1 15.85 -19.38 12.46
CA LYS A 1 14.94 -18.63 13.37
C LYS A 1 14.02 -17.67 12.61
N THR A 2 14.48 -17.00 11.55
CA THR A 2 13.67 -16.10 10.70
C THR A 2 12.52 -16.80 9.95
N LEU A 3 12.74 -17.99 9.38
CA LEU A 3 11.71 -18.78 8.68
C LEU A 3 10.58 -19.33 9.58
N LEU A 4 10.72 -19.25 10.90
CA LEU A 4 9.66 -19.64 11.84
C LEU A 4 8.74 -18.47 12.20
N ILE A 5 9.16 -17.23 11.91
CA ILE A 5 8.44 -15.99 12.23
C ILE A 5 7.74 -15.44 10.97
N TRP A 6 8.23 -15.77 9.77
CA TRP A 6 7.61 -15.38 8.51
C TRP A 6 7.06 -16.59 7.77
N ASN A 7 5.73 -16.66 7.64
CA ASN A 7 5.04 -17.67 6.84
C ASN A 7 3.83 -17.04 6.10
N PRO A 8 3.30 -17.66 5.04
CA PRO A 8 2.22 -17.08 4.24
C PRO A 8 0.93 -16.78 5.01
N THR A 9 0.61 -17.57 6.05
CA THR A 9 -0.59 -17.33 6.86
C THR A 9 -0.42 -16.10 7.75
N MET A 10 0.80 -15.78 8.17
CA MET A 10 1.12 -14.54 8.86
C MET A 10 1.02 -13.32 7.95
N VAL A 11 1.56 -13.36 6.73
CA VAL A 11 1.45 -12.27 5.74
C VAL A 11 -0.03 -11.95 5.47
N SER A 12 -0.83 -12.98 5.19
CA SER A 12 -2.27 -12.79 4.96
C SER A 12 -2.99 -12.19 6.18
N ARG A 13 -2.62 -12.62 7.39
CA ARG A 13 -3.19 -12.07 8.63
C ARG A 13 -2.79 -10.61 8.84
N LEU A 14 -1.53 -10.27 8.64
CA LEU A 14 -1.02 -8.90 8.77
C LEU A 14 -1.64 -7.97 7.73
N ALA A 15 -1.72 -8.39 6.46
CA ALA A 15 -2.39 -7.65 5.41
C ALA A 15 -3.85 -7.32 5.77
N LYS A 16 -4.60 -8.29 6.32
CA LYS A 16 -5.98 -8.04 6.79
C LYS A 16 -6.04 -7.03 7.95
N GLN A 17 -5.08 -7.07 8.87
CA GLN A 17 -5.00 -6.09 9.96
C GLN A 17 -4.68 -4.70 9.41
N GLN A 18 -3.74 -4.60 8.47
CA GLN A 18 -3.37 -3.35 7.80
C GLN A 18 -4.54 -2.76 6.99
N GLN A 19 -5.31 -3.58 6.28
CA GLN A 19 -6.55 -3.17 5.60
C GLN A 19 -7.54 -2.52 6.57
N ALA A 20 -7.79 -3.15 7.72
CA ALA A 20 -8.70 -2.64 8.72
C ALA A 20 -8.21 -1.30 9.32
N LEU A 21 -6.90 -1.18 9.58
CA LEU A 21 -6.29 0.05 10.08
C LEU A 21 -6.38 1.18 9.05
N LEU A 22 -6.02 0.91 7.79
CA LEU A 22 -6.05 1.88 6.72
C LEU A 22 -7.48 2.39 6.45
N ALA A 23 -8.46 1.49 6.42
CA ALA A 23 -9.87 1.86 6.24
C ALA A 23 -10.38 2.77 7.36
N ARG A 24 -10.03 2.49 8.63
CA ARG A 24 -10.39 3.35 9.77
C ARG A 24 -9.70 4.71 9.69
N ALA A 25 -8.41 4.75 9.36
CA ALA A 25 -7.69 6.00 9.17
C ALA A 25 -8.31 6.85 8.05
N TYR A 26 -8.72 6.23 6.94
CA TYR A 26 -9.40 6.91 5.84
C TYR A 26 -10.79 7.44 6.24
N ALA A 27 -11.56 6.68 7.01
CA ALA A 27 -12.87 7.12 7.49
C ALA A 27 -12.77 8.38 8.37
N MET A 28 -11.71 8.49 9.19
CA MET A 28 -11.42 9.64 10.05
C MET A 28 -10.86 10.84 9.29
N LEU A 29 -10.46 10.67 8.03
CA LEU A 29 -9.90 11.73 7.22
C LEU A 29 -11.00 12.74 6.86
N ARG A 30 -10.71 14.03 7.06
CA ARG A 30 -11.60 15.11 6.59
C ARG A 30 -11.70 15.11 5.05
N PRO A 31 -12.81 15.59 4.47
CA PRO A 31 -12.88 15.83 3.02
C PRO A 31 -11.71 16.70 2.55
N GLY A 32 -11.16 16.38 1.37
CA GLY A 32 -9.95 17.00 0.84
C GLY A 32 -8.66 16.68 1.62
N GLY A 33 -8.72 15.82 2.63
CA GLY A 33 -7.56 15.42 3.42
C GLY A 33 -6.63 14.46 2.67
N THR A 34 -5.37 14.39 3.13
CA THR A 34 -4.37 13.46 2.60
C THR A 34 -3.97 12.46 3.68
N LEU A 35 -3.89 11.19 3.29
CA LEU A 35 -3.43 10.08 4.10
C LEU A 35 -2.25 9.41 3.38
N VAL A 36 -1.21 9.11 4.14
CA VAL A 36 -0.08 8.32 3.65
C VAL A 36 -0.10 6.96 4.32
N TYR A 37 -0.03 5.91 3.50
CA TYR A 37 0.19 4.54 3.93
C TYR A 37 1.61 4.14 3.56
N SER A 38 2.33 3.50 4.49
CA SER A 38 3.70 3.05 4.25
C SER A 38 4.05 1.83 5.08
N THR A 39 4.92 0.99 4.54
CA THR A 39 5.43 -0.23 5.18
C THR A 39 6.94 -0.35 4.92
N CYS A 40 7.63 -1.12 5.76
CA CYS A 40 8.99 -1.63 5.52
C CYS A 40 8.93 -3.10 5.08
N SER A 41 8.04 -3.41 4.14
CA SER A 41 7.77 -4.74 3.62
C SER A 41 8.11 -4.78 2.13
N VAL A 42 8.37 -5.99 1.63
CA VAL A 42 8.54 -6.25 0.18
C VAL A 42 7.38 -7.09 -0.37
N GLU A 43 6.42 -7.43 0.47
CA GLU A 43 5.33 -8.36 0.20
C GLU A 43 4.15 -7.61 -0.42
N PRO A 44 3.79 -7.90 -1.70
CA PRO A 44 2.73 -7.18 -2.40
C PRO A 44 1.37 -7.24 -1.70
N GLU A 45 1.10 -8.31 -0.95
CA GLU A 45 -0.13 -8.45 -0.17
C GLU A 45 -0.27 -7.42 0.95
N GLU A 46 0.83 -7.01 1.57
CA GLU A 46 0.89 -5.97 2.63
C GLU A 46 0.97 -4.55 2.05
N ASP A 47 1.28 -4.43 0.76
CA ASP A 47 1.52 -3.19 0.05
C ASP A 47 0.36 -2.84 -0.91
N GLU A 48 0.50 -3.16 -2.20
CA GLU A 48 -0.51 -2.89 -3.22
C GLU A 48 -1.81 -3.63 -2.95
N GLY A 49 -1.78 -4.79 -2.30
CA GLY A 49 -2.96 -5.53 -1.88
C GLY A 49 -3.81 -4.73 -0.88
N VAL A 50 -3.18 -4.13 0.13
CA VAL A 50 -3.86 -3.30 1.14
C VAL A 50 -4.43 -2.03 0.49
N VAL A 51 -3.64 -1.33 -0.31
CA VAL A 51 -4.07 -0.10 -0.99
C VAL A 51 -5.17 -0.40 -2.01
N SER A 52 -5.04 -1.47 -2.79
CA SER A 52 -6.04 -1.92 -3.74
C SER A 52 -7.37 -2.24 -3.07
N HIS A 53 -7.34 -2.82 -1.86
CA HIS A 53 -8.56 -3.10 -1.11
C HIS A 53 -9.30 -1.80 -0.74
N LEU A 54 -8.58 -0.78 -0.27
CA LEU A 54 -9.17 0.51 0.06
C LEU A 54 -9.75 1.20 -1.19
N LEU A 55 -8.99 1.24 -2.29
CA LEU A 55 -9.44 1.87 -3.55
C LEU A 55 -10.68 1.19 -4.13
N LYS A 56 -10.81 -0.13 -3.98
CA LYS A 56 -12.00 -0.88 -4.43
C LYS A 56 -13.23 -0.67 -3.53
N SER A 57 -13.05 -0.20 -2.29
CA SER A 57 -14.11 -0.13 -1.27
C SER A 57 -14.51 1.29 -0.87
N THR A 58 -13.83 2.31 -1.40
CA THR A 58 -14.03 3.72 -1.02
C THR A 58 -13.90 4.64 -2.23
N ASP A 59 -14.15 5.93 -2.01
CA ASP A 59 -13.94 7.02 -2.95
C ASP A 59 -12.50 7.58 -2.91
N ALA A 60 -11.57 6.89 -2.25
CA ALA A 60 -10.19 7.33 -2.12
C ALA A 60 -9.53 7.51 -3.49
N LEU A 61 -8.86 8.64 -3.67
CA LEU A 61 -8.10 8.94 -4.87
C LEU A 61 -6.61 8.72 -4.60
N LEU A 62 -5.96 7.89 -5.41
CA LEU A 62 -4.52 7.74 -5.31
C LEU A 62 -3.83 8.92 -6.01
N VAL A 63 -2.91 9.57 -5.29
CA VAL A 63 -2.15 10.72 -5.82
C VAL A 63 -0.72 10.26 -6.09
N PRO A 64 -0.32 10.08 -7.37
CA PRO A 64 0.97 9.50 -7.73
C PRO A 64 2.15 10.20 -7.05
N ILE A 65 3.11 9.41 -6.60
CA ILE A 65 4.37 9.89 -6.04
C ILE A 65 5.44 9.76 -7.12
N LYS A 66 6.06 10.87 -7.52
CA LYS A 66 7.14 10.89 -8.51
C LYS A 66 8.46 11.19 -7.80
N THR A 67 9.39 10.25 -7.83
CA THR A 67 10.76 10.44 -7.35
C THR A 67 11.74 9.70 -8.27
N PRO A 68 12.93 10.25 -8.54
CA PRO A 68 13.97 9.54 -9.29
C PRO A 68 14.44 8.24 -8.61
N ALA A 69 14.25 8.14 -7.30
CA ALA A 69 14.64 7.00 -6.47
C ALA A 69 13.60 5.86 -6.48
N GLY A 70 12.46 6.06 -7.15
CA GLY A 70 11.31 5.18 -7.06
C GLY A 70 11.23 4.11 -8.12
N SER A 71 10.87 2.91 -7.70
CA SER A 71 10.45 1.82 -8.59
C SER A 71 8.94 1.74 -8.72
N SER A 72 8.51 1.19 -9.85
CA SER A 72 7.11 0.94 -10.16
C SER A 72 6.46 -0.02 -9.16
N ALA A 73 5.18 0.22 -8.87
CA ALA A 73 4.34 -0.68 -8.10
C ALA A 73 4.13 -2.03 -8.82
N ILE A 74 3.85 -3.06 -8.04
CA ILE A 74 3.48 -4.39 -8.51
C ILE A 74 1.97 -4.38 -8.82
N MET A 75 1.60 -4.73 -10.04
CA MET A 75 0.21 -4.66 -10.51
C MET A 75 -0.58 -5.96 -10.29
N SER A 76 0.12 -7.07 -10.12
CA SER A 76 -0.47 -8.39 -9.83
C SER A 76 0.52 -9.25 -9.07
N PHE A 77 0.00 -10.14 -8.24
CA PHE A 77 0.79 -11.12 -7.50
C PHE A 77 -0.01 -12.42 -7.33
N GLY A 78 0.62 -13.56 -7.65
CA GLY A 78 -0.07 -14.83 -7.77
C GLY A 78 -1.23 -14.75 -8.77
N GLU A 79 -2.44 -15.11 -8.32
CA GLU A 79 -3.67 -15.04 -9.12
C GLU A 79 -4.44 -13.71 -8.94
N THR A 80 -3.92 -12.78 -8.14
CA THR A 80 -4.61 -11.53 -7.79
C THR A 80 -4.13 -10.38 -8.66
N THR A 81 -5.07 -9.68 -9.31
CA THR A 81 -4.83 -8.40 -9.99
C THR A 81 -5.32 -7.24 -9.12
N TYR A 82 -4.44 -6.26 -8.92
CA TYR A 82 -4.73 -5.10 -8.09
C TYR A 82 -5.45 -3.99 -8.85
N HIS A 83 -6.00 -3.02 -8.10
CA HIS A 83 -6.66 -1.85 -8.66
C HIS A 83 -5.68 -1.09 -9.58
N PRO A 84 -6.08 -0.64 -10.78
CA PRO A 84 -5.17 -0.03 -11.76
C PRO A 84 -4.42 1.20 -11.23
N ASP A 85 -5.00 1.93 -10.27
CA ASP A 85 -4.37 3.12 -9.70
C ASP A 85 -3.20 2.81 -8.76
N VAL A 86 -3.00 1.56 -8.31
CA VAL A 86 -1.82 1.23 -7.50
C VAL A 86 -0.51 1.50 -8.25
N LYS A 87 -0.53 1.66 -9.58
CA LYS A 87 0.61 2.12 -10.39
C LYS A 87 1.22 3.45 -9.92
N GLY A 88 0.46 4.27 -9.18
CA GLY A 88 0.95 5.53 -8.62
C GLY A 88 1.63 5.39 -7.26
N CYS A 89 1.65 4.19 -6.68
CA CYS A 89 2.41 3.88 -5.48
C CYS A 89 3.91 3.89 -5.76
N LEU A 90 4.69 4.06 -4.70
CA LEU A 90 6.15 4.10 -4.74
C LEU A 90 6.70 2.88 -4.01
N ARG A 91 7.58 2.12 -4.69
CA ARG A 91 8.47 1.16 -4.04
C ARG A 91 9.90 1.71 -4.02
N LEU A 92 10.57 1.55 -2.89
CA LEU A 92 12.01 1.76 -2.73
C LEU A 92 12.64 0.41 -2.45
N TRP A 93 13.42 -0.08 -3.40
CA TRP A 93 14.02 -1.39 -3.25
C TRP A 93 15.31 -1.35 -2.42
N PRO A 94 15.58 -2.42 -1.64
CA PRO A 94 16.77 -2.55 -0.81
C PRO A 94 18.08 -2.33 -1.58
N GLN A 95 18.18 -2.96 -2.76
CA GLN A 95 19.41 -3.00 -3.57
C GLN A 95 19.89 -1.63 -4.05
N ASP A 96 18.99 -0.65 -4.11
CA ASP A 96 19.30 0.68 -4.64
C ASP A 96 19.53 1.72 -3.53
N HIS A 97 19.12 1.43 -2.28
CA HIS A 97 19.06 2.44 -1.21
C HIS A 97 19.68 2.04 0.13
N ASN A 98 20.25 0.83 0.24
CA ASN A 98 20.83 0.33 1.50
C ASN A 98 19.80 0.31 2.66
N THR A 99 18.53 0.09 2.33
CA THR A 99 17.40 0.01 3.25
C THR A 99 16.79 -1.38 3.27
N GLU A 100 16.01 -1.71 4.30
CA GLU A 100 14.99 -2.76 4.19
C GLU A 100 13.87 -2.21 3.29
N GLY A 101 13.33 -2.98 2.35
CA GLY A 101 12.48 -2.45 1.27
C GLY A 101 11.31 -1.62 1.79
N PHE A 102 10.94 -0.55 1.09
CA PHE A 102 9.93 0.40 1.56
C PHE A 102 8.84 0.62 0.53
N PHE A 103 7.60 0.75 1.00
CA PHE A 103 6.45 1.05 0.18
C PHE A 103 5.75 2.31 0.67
N VAL A 104 5.28 3.14 -0.26
CA VAL A 104 4.52 4.36 0.06
C VAL A 104 3.36 4.54 -0.91
N ALA A 105 2.17 4.78 -0.36
CA ALA A 105 1.00 5.21 -1.10
C ALA A 105 0.44 6.51 -0.50
N ARG A 106 0.18 7.49 -1.36
CA ARG A 106 -0.46 8.75 -0.98
C ARG A 106 -1.89 8.76 -1.49
N LEU A 107 -2.83 8.87 -0.56
CA LEU A 107 -4.27 8.85 -0.80
C LEU A 107 -4.87 10.21 -0.46
N ARG A 108 -5.85 10.65 -1.24
CA ARG A 108 -6.62 11.86 -1.00
C ARG A 108 -8.10 11.49 -0.91
N LYS A 109 -8.77 11.97 0.13
CA LYS A 109 -10.22 11.92 0.20
C LYS A 109 -10.79 13.03 -0.68
N PRO A 110 -11.82 12.77 -1.50
CA PRO A 110 -12.47 13.81 -2.28
C PRO A 110 -12.91 14.98 -1.38
N ASP A 111 -12.96 16.17 -1.97
CA ASP A 111 -13.55 17.32 -1.32
C ASP A 111 -15.04 17.08 -1.08
N ALA A 112 -15.62 17.71 -0.05
CA ALA A 112 -17.05 17.60 0.18
C ALA A 112 -17.78 18.33 -0.94
N SER A 113 -18.66 17.61 -1.65
CA SER A 113 -19.61 18.22 -2.59
C SER A 113 -20.55 19.21 -1.90
#